data_AF-A0A7J8XTI3-F1
#
_entry.id   AF-A0A7J8XTI3-F1
#
_cell.length_a   1.000
_cell.length_b   1.000
_cell.length_c   1.000
_cell.angle_alpha   90.00
_cell.angle_beta   90.00
_cell.angle_gamma   90.00
#
_symmetry.space_group_name_H-M   'P 1'
#
loop_
_entity.id
_entity.type
_entity.pdbx_description
1 polymer ?
#
loop_
_entity_poly.entity_id
_entity_poly.type
_entity_poly.pdbx_seq_one_letter_code
_entity_poly.pdbx_strand_id
1 'polypeptide(L)'
;MKFMKLGSKPDTFQADGKCIRYVISDLATDVTIIVGEVKFHLHKFPLMSKSNRLQKLVLKASEENSDEIDVVDFPGGPKAFEICAKFCYGMTVTLNAYNVVAARCAAEYLEMTEDVDRGNLIFKIEVFINSSILLSWKDSIIVLQTTKSLLPWSENLKIVGRCIDSIASKTSVDPANVTWSYTYNRKLSAPEIIVKGGMKYQEKIESVPKDWWVEDICELEIFLYKRVMTAVKSKGRMDGAIIGEALKTYAVRWLPDSVDALISDVHSWRNKLLVETIVCLLPSDKGVSCSCSFLLKLLKVAILVGVDDSAREDLMNRISLKLDEASVKDLLIPARSPQTTIYDVGMVHSIVNQCMINEKCSKDLDLGKNDVGCTDFVLGHGSLLSVGKVIDGYLKEIARDPNLSLASFIDLARSIPEFGRPVHDGLYKAIDMYLKYICRSI
;
A
#
# COMPACT_ATOMS: atom_id res chain seq x y z
N MET A 1 2.69 19.76 -11.38
CA MET A 1 1.33 19.85 -10.82
C MET A 1 0.47 20.68 -11.74
N LYS A 2 -0.65 20.13 -12.22
CA LYS A 2 -1.61 20.88 -13.03
C LYS A 2 -2.48 21.79 -12.14
N PHE A 3 -2.88 22.94 -12.65
CA PHE A 3 -3.82 23.84 -11.98
C PHE A 3 -4.81 24.42 -12.98
N MET A 4 -6.00 24.79 -12.50
CA MET A 4 -7.02 25.50 -13.27
C MET A 4 -7.33 26.82 -12.57
N LYS A 5 -7.31 27.93 -13.31
CA LYS A 5 -7.77 29.23 -12.83
C LYS A 5 -9.20 29.47 -13.32
N LEU A 6 -10.09 29.81 -12.41
CA LEU A 6 -11.47 30.20 -12.67
C LEU A 6 -11.66 31.67 -12.31
N GLY A 7 -12.59 32.37 -12.95
CA GLY A 7 -12.90 33.78 -12.66
C GLY A 7 -11.91 34.78 -13.27
N SER A 8 -12.36 36.02 -13.44
CA SER A 8 -11.60 37.10 -14.09
C SER A 8 -11.39 38.31 -13.20
N LYS A 9 -12.17 38.45 -12.12
CA LYS A 9 -12.03 39.57 -11.18
C LYS A 9 -10.91 39.30 -10.18
N PRO A 10 -10.20 40.33 -9.70
CA PRO A 10 -9.22 40.18 -8.64
C PRO A 10 -9.88 39.61 -7.37
N ASP A 11 -9.07 38.96 -6.55
CA ASP A 11 -9.50 38.46 -5.24
C ASP A 11 -9.63 39.64 -4.26
N THR A 12 -10.87 39.98 -3.88
CA THR A 12 -11.17 41.05 -2.92
C THR A 12 -11.62 40.53 -1.55
N PHE A 13 -11.49 39.22 -1.30
CA PHE A 13 -11.69 38.68 0.05
C PHE A 13 -10.58 39.14 0.98
N GLN A 14 -10.98 39.65 2.15
CA GLN A 14 -10.07 39.94 3.23
C GLN A 14 -10.42 39.13 4.47
N ALA A 15 -9.41 38.97 5.32
CA ALA A 15 -9.49 38.30 6.59
C ALA A 15 -9.29 39.33 7.71
N ASP A 16 -10.27 39.44 8.60
CA ASP A 16 -10.08 40.08 9.89
C ASP A 16 -9.86 38.99 10.95
N GLY A 17 -8.62 38.89 11.41
CA GLY A 17 -8.18 37.79 12.27
C GLY A 17 -8.39 36.40 11.67
N LYS A 18 -8.56 35.39 12.54
CA LYS A 18 -8.70 33.99 12.11
C LYS A 18 -10.12 33.62 11.69
N CYS A 19 -11.12 34.27 12.26
CA CYS A 19 -12.52 33.83 12.24
C CYS A 19 -13.44 34.68 11.36
N ILE A 20 -13.01 35.84 10.85
CA ILE A 20 -13.88 36.71 10.05
C ILE A 20 -13.33 36.84 8.64
N ARG A 21 -14.22 36.68 7.66
CA ARG A 21 -13.96 36.88 6.23
C ARG A 21 -15.00 37.81 5.66
N TYR A 22 -14.59 38.77 4.84
CA TYR A 22 -15.49 39.70 4.17
C TYR A 22 -14.99 40.05 2.78
N VAL A 23 -15.91 40.53 1.94
CA VAL A 23 -15.59 41.01 0.59
C VAL A 23 -15.51 42.53 0.62
N ILE A 24 -14.39 43.11 0.15
CA ILE A 24 -14.32 44.57 -0.04
C ILE A 24 -15.25 44.96 -1.18
N SER A 25 -16.19 45.85 -0.88
CA SER A 25 -17.21 46.36 -1.79
C SER A 25 -17.67 47.72 -1.31
N ASP A 26 -18.16 48.56 -2.23
CA ASP A 26 -18.82 49.83 -1.89
C ASP A 26 -20.23 49.61 -1.31
N LEU A 27 -20.74 48.38 -1.38
CA LEU A 27 -22.02 47.96 -0.80
C LEU A 27 -21.80 47.33 0.58
N ALA A 28 -22.74 47.60 1.49
CA ALA A 28 -22.80 46.89 2.76
C ALA A 28 -23.17 45.42 2.55
N THR A 29 -22.54 44.52 3.31
CA THR A 29 -22.87 43.10 3.32
C THR A 29 -24.26 42.90 3.90
N ASP A 30 -25.08 42.10 3.23
CA ASP A 30 -26.50 41.88 3.56
C ASP A 30 -26.79 40.43 4.03
N VAL A 31 -25.77 39.57 4.12
CA VAL A 31 -25.88 38.21 4.67
C VAL A 31 -24.58 37.78 5.34
N THR A 32 -24.69 37.06 6.46
CA THR A 32 -23.57 36.43 7.16
C THR A 32 -23.73 34.91 7.12
N ILE A 33 -22.77 34.21 6.52
CA ILE A 33 -22.74 32.74 6.49
C ILE A 33 -21.69 32.24 7.47
N ILE A 34 -22.08 31.36 8.38
CA ILE A 34 -21.21 30.78 9.39
C ILE A 34 -20.87 29.35 8.95
N VAL A 35 -19.58 29.05 8.83
CA VAL A 35 -19.07 27.72 8.50
C VAL A 35 -18.06 27.32 9.55
N GLY A 36 -18.44 26.41 10.45
CA GLY A 36 -17.63 26.08 11.62
C GLY A 36 -17.33 27.33 12.45
N GLU A 37 -16.05 27.62 12.69
CA GLU A 37 -15.63 28.80 13.48
C GLU A 37 -15.46 30.09 12.66
N VAL A 38 -15.78 30.08 11.36
CA VAL A 38 -15.53 31.22 10.46
C VAL A 38 -16.84 31.86 10.02
N LYS A 39 -16.98 33.17 10.27
CA LYS A 39 -18.06 34.02 9.77
C LYS A 39 -17.66 34.68 8.44
N PHE A 40 -18.52 34.57 7.45
CA PHE A 40 -18.37 35.17 6.13
C PHE A 40 -19.42 36.26 5.91
N HIS A 41 -19.00 37.53 5.90
CA HIS A 41 -19.87 38.65 5.56
C HIS A 41 -19.89 38.86 4.04
N LEU A 42 -21.06 38.64 3.44
CA LEU A 42 -21.24 38.49 2.01
C LEU A 42 -22.48 39.26 1.51
N HIS A 43 -22.75 39.13 0.20
CA HIS A 43 -23.86 39.73 -0.51
C HIS A 43 -24.79 38.63 -1.04
N LYS A 44 -26.10 38.77 -0.87
CA LYS A 44 -27.13 37.77 -1.25
C LYS A 44 -27.08 37.50 -2.76
N PHE A 45 -27.05 38.54 -3.59
CA PHE A 45 -27.18 38.40 -5.04
C PHE A 45 -26.11 37.50 -5.70
N PRO A 46 -24.78 37.71 -5.51
CA PRO A 46 -23.76 36.83 -6.08
C PRO A 46 -23.96 35.36 -5.71
N LEU A 47 -24.30 35.09 -4.44
CA LEU A 47 -24.45 33.74 -3.92
C LEU A 47 -25.66 33.03 -4.51
N MET A 48 -26.83 33.67 -4.46
CA MET A 48 -28.09 33.11 -4.96
C MET A 48 -28.06 32.87 -6.47
N SER A 49 -27.30 33.68 -7.22
CA SER A 49 -27.20 33.53 -8.67
C SER A 49 -26.45 32.26 -9.13
N LYS A 50 -25.71 31.59 -8.24
CA LYS A 50 -24.88 30.41 -8.58
C LYS A 50 -25.17 29.18 -7.73
N SER A 51 -25.99 29.28 -6.69
CA SER A 51 -26.24 28.18 -5.74
C SER A 51 -27.72 28.09 -5.36
N ASN A 52 -28.36 26.98 -5.73
CA ASN A 52 -29.74 26.68 -5.34
C ASN A 52 -29.88 26.53 -3.82
N ARG A 53 -28.90 25.90 -3.16
CA ARG A 53 -28.97 25.69 -1.71
C ARG A 53 -28.81 27.01 -0.95
N LEU A 54 -27.90 27.90 -1.35
CA LEU A 54 -27.77 29.21 -0.72
C LEU A 54 -29.03 30.05 -0.96
N GLN A 55 -29.63 29.97 -2.14
CA GLN A 55 -30.93 30.61 -2.40
C GLN A 55 -32.00 30.16 -1.40
N LYS A 56 -32.16 28.84 -1.20
CA LYS A 56 -33.12 28.29 -0.22
C LYS A 56 -32.81 28.74 1.21
N LEU A 57 -31.54 28.71 1.61
CA LEU A 57 -31.12 29.09 2.96
C LEU A 57 -31.32 30.59 3.23
N VAL A 58 -30.99 31.44 2.26
CA VAL A 58 -31.19 32.90 2.36
C VAL A 58 -32.66 33.27 2.43
N LEU A 59 -33.51 32.59 1.65
CA LEU A 59 -34.96 32.80 1.70
C LEU A 59 -35.53 32.42 3.07
N LYS A 60 -35.15 31.24 3.58
CA LYS A 60 -35.58 30.78 4.91
C LYS A 60 -35.14 31.73 6.04
N ALA A 61 -33.89 32.20 6.00
CA ALA A 61 -33.39 33.14 7.00
C ALA A 61 -34.13 34.47 6.95
N SER A 62 -34.50 34.94 5.75
CA SER A 62 -35.30 36.15 5.56
C SER A 62 -36.72 36.00 6.13
N GLU A 63 -37.33 34.82 6.05
CA GLU A 63 -38.64 34.53 6.68
C GLU A 63 -38.54 34.54 8.22
N GLU A 64 -37.40 34.13 8.77
CA GLU A 64 -37.11 34.11 10.20
C GLU A 64 -36.58 35.46 10.73
N ASN A 65 -36.53 36.51 9.90
CA ASN A 65 -35.92 37.82 10.19
C ASN A 65 -34.46 37.72 10.71
N SER A 66 -33.70 36.75 10.20
CA SER A 66 -32.28 36.56 10.49
C SER A 66 -31.44 36.80 9.24
N ASP A 67 -30.32 37.51 9.39
CA ASP A 67 -29.29 37.63 8.34
C ASP A 67 -28.09 36.69 8.58
N GLU A 68 -28.11 35.91 9.67
CA GLU A 68 -27.10 34.90 9.97
C GLU A 68 -27.60 33.50 9.56
N ILE A 69 -26.78 32.79 8.78
CA ILE A 69 -27.04 31.43 8.30
C ILE A 69 -25.93 30.51 8.78
N ASP A 70 -26.26 29.57 9.65
CA ASP A 70 -25.31 28.54 10.11
C ASP A 70 -25.32 27.33 9.17
N VAL A 71 -24.14 26.94 8.70
CA VAL A 71 -23.91 25.81 7.83
C VAL A 71 -23.02 24.80 8.54
N VAL A 72 -23.68 23.92 9.29
CA VAL A 72 -23.06 22.83 10.05
C VAL A 72 -22.49 21.77 9.11
N ASP A 73 -21.33 21.20 9.47
CA ASP A 73 -20.66 20.10 8.77
C ASP A 73 -20.40 20.33 7.27
N PHE A 74 -20.06 21.56 6.89
CA PHE A 74 -19.76 21.89 5.50
C PHE A 74 -18.56 21.09 4.96
N PRO A 75 -18.70 20.37 3.82
CA PRO A 75 -17.63 19.53 3.32
C PRO A 75 -16.40 20.34 2.89
N GLY A 76 -15.24 19.98 3.44
CA GLY A 76 -13.98 20.71 3.21
C GLY A 76 -13.83 21.99 4.03
N GLY A 77 -14.81 22.31 4.88
CA GLY A 77 -14.77 23.39 5.84
C GLY A 77 -14.70 24.79 5.21
N PRO A 78 -14.28 25.80 5.99
CA PRO A 78 -14.32 27.21 5.58
C PRO A 78 -13.53 27.51 4.30
N LYS A 79 -12.39 26.84 4.11
CA LYS A 79 -11.54 27.04 2.92
C LYS A 79 -12.23 26.58 1.62
N ALA A 80 -13.01 25.51 1.68
CA ALA A 80 -13.77 25.03 0.54
C ALA A 80 -14.98 25.95 0.26
N PHE A 81 -15.63 26.44 1.31
CA PHE A 81 -16.69 27.44 1.17
C PHE A 81 -16.18 28.73 0.55
N GLU A 82 -15.02 29.23 0.98
CA GLU A 82 -14.38 30.43 0.41
C GLU A 82 -14.13 30.29 -1.11
N ILE A 83 -13.71 29.10 -1.57
CA ILE A 83 -13.56 28.79 -3.01
C ILE A 83 -14.90 28.95 -3.74
N CYS A 84 -15.98 28.38 -3.20
CA CYS A 84 -17.31 28.49 -3.78
C CYS A 84 -17.82 29.94 -3.77
N ALA A 85 -17.63 30.66 -2.66
CA ALA A 85 -18.00 32.05 -2.54
C ALA A 85 -17.25 32.92 -3.55
N LYS A 86 -15.92 32.81 -3.65
CA LYS A 86 -15.12 33.53 -4.66
C LYS A 86 -15.61 33.27 -6.08
N PHE A 87 -15.96 32.01 -6.39
CA PHE A 87 -16.55 31.67 -7.67
C PHE A 87 -17.88 32.41 -7.91
N CYS A 88 -18.77 32.49 -6.91
CA CYS A 88 -20.02 33.22 -7.01
C CYS A 88 -19.85 34.71 -7.37
N TYR A 89 -18.78 35.33 -6.87
CA TYR A 89 -18.45 36.73 -7.18
C TYR A 89 -17.73 36.93 -8.53
N GLY A 90 -17.33 35.83 -9.19
CA GLY A 90 -16.50 35.85 -10.39
C GLY A 90 -15.03 36.19 -10.12
N MET A 91 -14.59 36.07 -8.86
CA MET A 91 -13.20 36.30 -8.46
C MET A 91 -12.31 35.15 -8.91
N THR A 92 -11.02 35.43 -9.07
CA THR A 92 -10.05 34.42 -9.46
C THR A 92 -9.88 33.36 -8.37
N VAL A 93 -10.12 32.10 -8.72
CA VAL A 93 -9.87 30.94 -7.86
C VAL A 93 -8.92 29.97 -8.57
N THR A 94 -7.95 29.44 -7.83
CA THR A 94 -7.02 28.43 -8.36
C THR A 94 -7.33 27.06 -7.78
N LEU A 95 -7.68 26.12 -8.65
CA LEU A 95 -7.89 24.70 -8.33
C LEU A 95 -6.65 23.89 -8.68
N ASN A 96 -6.29 22.95 -7.81
CA ASN A 96 -5.17 22.03 -7.96
C ASN A 96 -5.47 20.70 -7.25
N ALA A 97 -4.53 19.75 -7.29
CA ALA A 97 -4.71 18.42 -6.70
C ALA A 97 -5.02 18.42 -5.19
N TYR A 98 -4.63 19.45 -4.44
CA TYR A 98 -4.82 19.52 -2.99
C TYR A 98 -6.19 20.05 -2.56
N ASN A 99 -6.84 20.86 -3.40
CA ASN A 99 -8.11 21.53 -3.03
C ASN A 99 -9.30 21.14 -3.91
N VAL A 100 -9.08 20.48 -5.06
CA VAL A 100 -10.14 20.17 -6.02
C VAL A 100 -11.23 19.27 -5.45
N VAL A 101 -10.88 18.30 -4.58
CA VAL A 101 -11.86 17.39 -3.97
C VAL A 101 -12.76 18.14 -2.99
N ALA A 102 -12.16 18.99 -2.15
CA ALA A 102 -12.89 19.82 -1.20
C ALA A 102 -13.84 20.78 -1.92
N ALA A 103 -13.34 21.46 -2.98
CA ALA A 103 -14.15 22.33 -3.82
C ALA A 103 -15.29 21.56 -4.51
N ARG A 104 -15.04 20.32 -4.99
CA ARG A 104 -16.07 19.49 -5.63
C ARG A 104 -17.17 19.09 -4.66
N CYS A 105 -16.82 18.70 -3.43
CA CYS A 105 -17.79 18.32 -2.40
C CYS A 105 -18.58 19.53 -1.90
N ALA A 106 -17.91 20.67 -1.71
CA ALA A 106 -18.54 21.95 -1.38
C ALA A 106 -19.54 22.41 -2.45
N ALA A 107 -19.14 22.35 -3.72
CA ALA A 107 -20.00 22.70 -4.84
C ALA A 107 -21.22 21.77 -4.96
N GLU A 108 -21.04 20.46 -4.67
CA GLU A 108 -22.16 19.50 -4.58
C GLU A 108 -23.13 19.91 -3.48
N TYR A 109 -22.63 20.12 -2.26
CA TYR A 109 -23.45 20.52 -1.13
C TYR A 109 -24.24 21.78 -1.44
N LEU A 110 -23.60 22.77 -2.06
CA LEU A 110 -24.22 24.04 -2.44
C LEU A 110 -25.13 23.95 -3.69
N GLU A 111 -25.29 22.78 -4.30
CA GLU A 111 -26.10 22.60 -5.51
C GLU A 111 -25.70 23.57 -6.65
N MET A 112 -24.38 23.73 -6.88
CA MET A 112 -23.83 24.62 -7.91
C MET A 112 -23.79 23.94 -9.30
N THR A 113 -24.97 23.59 -9.81
CA THR A 113 -25.18 22.84 -11.06
C THR A 113 -25.33 23.75 -12.28
N GLU A 114 -25.27 23.15 -13.47
CA GLU A 114 -25.50 23.88 -14.73
C GLU A 114 -26.94 24.37 -14.91
N ASP A 115 -27.90 23.81 -14.16
CA ASP A 115 -29.29 24.25 -14.16
C ASP A 115 -29.46 25.66 -13.58
N VAL A 116 -28.53 26.07 -12.70
CA VAL A 116 -28.52 27.40 -12.08
C VAL A 116 -27.79 28.42 -12.96
N ASP A 117 -26.65 28.02 -13.51
CA ASP A 117 -25.78 28.88 -14.32
C ASP A 117 -24.99 28.05 -15.32
N ARG A 118 -24.92 28.49 -16.58
CA ARG A 118 -24.21 27.75 -17.61
C ARG A 118 -22.72 27.64 -17.30
N GLY A 119 -22.20 26.41 -17.24
CA GLY A 119 -20.81 26.18 -16.86
C GLY A 119 -20.52 26.53 -15.39
N ASN A 120 -21.45 26.25 -14.49
CA ASN A 120 -21.26 26.44 -13.05
C ASN A 120 -20.08 25.61 -12.49
N LEU A 121 -19.78 25.79 -11.21
CA LEU A 121 -18.58 25.28 -10.56
C LEU A 121 -18.45 23.75 -10.64
N ILE A 122 -19.52 22.99 -10.45
CA ILE A 122 -19.48 21.52 -10.56
C ILE A 122 -18.97 21.09 -11.94
N PHE A 123 -19.55 21.64 -13.02
CA PHE A 123 -19.16 21.30 -14.39
C PHE A 123 -17.68 21.61 -14.65
N LYS A 124 -17.23 22.81 -14.27
CA LYS A 124 -15.83 23.24 -14.46
C LYS A 124 -14.86 22.34 -13.70
N ILE A 125 -15.20 21.95 -12.47
CA ILE A 125 -14.39 21.02 -11.68
C ILE A 125 -14.37 19.63 -12.32
N GLU A 126 -15.50 19.11 -12.80
CA GLU A 126 -15.56 17.82 -13.46
C GLU A 126 -14.71 17.78 -14.74
N VAL A 127 -14.73 18.85 -15.54
CA VAL A 127 -13.84 19.00 -16.70
C VAL A 127 -12.38 18.97 -16.26
N PHE A 128 -12.01 19.69 -15.19
CA PHE A 128 -10.64 19.69 -14.68
C PHE A 128 -10.19 18.32 -14.19
N ILE A 129 -11.03 17.63 -13.42
CA ILE A 129 -10.72 16.29 -12.89
C ILE A 129 -10.48 15.33 -14.07
N ASN A 130 -11.38 15.30 -15.06
CA ASN A 130 -11.30 14.39 -16.21
C ASN A 130 -10.13 14.70 -17.14
N SER A 131 -9.96 15.95 -17.52
CA SER A 131 -9.03 16.35 -18.59
C SER A 131 -7.61 16.59 -18.09
N SER A 132 -7.40 16.78 -16.78
CA SER A 132 -6.09 17.18 -16.24
C SER A 132 -5.63 16.29 -15.10
N ILE A 133 -6.42 16.19 -14.01
CA ILE A 133 -6.02 15.46 -12.81
C ILE A 133 -5.86 13.97 -13.12
N LEU A 134 -6.91 13.35 -13.67
CA LEU A 134 -6.93 11.92 -13.95
C LEU A 134 -5.97 11.52 -15.08
N LEU A 135 -5.42 12.47 -15.85
CA LEU A 135 -4.37 12.18 -16.82
C LEU A 135 -2.96 12.28 -16.22
N SER A 136 -2.81 12.97 -15.09
CA SER A 136 -1.55 13.16 -14.39
C SER A 136 -1.34 12.08 -13.32
N TRP A 137 -0.20 11.38 -13.38
CA TRP A 137 0.17 10.34 -12.40
C TRP A 137 0.19 10.89 -10.97
N LYS A 138 1.03 11.91 -10.73
CA LYS A 138 1.21 12.53 -9.40
C LYS A 138 -0.07 13.18 -8.89
N ASP A 139 -0.77 13.92 -9.74
CA ASP A 139 -1.97 14.63 -9.30
C ASP A 139 -3.11 13.65 -8.97
N SER A 140 -3.21 12.50 -9.66
CA SER A 140 -4.18 11.44 -9.30
C SER A 140 -3.91 10.84 -7.91
N ILE A 141 -2.64 10.64 -7.55
CA ILE A 141 -2.23 10.12 -6.23
C ILE A 141 -2.53 11.13 -5.13
N ILE A 142 -2.16 12.40 -5.34
CA ILE A 142 -2.43 13.48 -4.38
C ILE A 142 -3.93 13.63 -4.16
N VAL A 143 -4.72 13.67 -5.24
CA VAL A 143 -6.18 13.76 -5.14
C VAL A 143 -6.74 12.58 -4.36
N LEU A 144 -6.29 11.35 -4.65
CA LEU A 144 -6.70 10.16 -3.88
C LEU A 144 -6.40 10.31 -2.39
N GLN A 145 -5.22 10.81 -2.00
CA GLN A 145 -4.86 11.04 -0.59
C GLN A 145 -5.80 12.07 0.08
N THR A 146 -6.16 13.15 -0.62
CA THR A 146 -7.07 14.18 -0.07
C THR A 146 -8.51 13.73 0.11
N THR A 147 -8.93 12.62 -0.50
CA THR A 147 -10.31 12.13 -0.37
C THR A 147 -10.66 11.65 1.04
N LYS A 148 -9.68 11.17 1.80
CA LYS A 148 -9.89 10.58 3.14
C LYS A 148 -10.61 11.54 4.09
N SER A 149 -10.23 12.82 4.09
CA SER A 149 -10.84 13.83 4.98
C SER A 149 -12.22 14.30 4.53
N LEU A 150 -12.76 13.74 3.44
CA LEU A 150 -14.02 14.16 2.80
C LEU A 150 -15.00 13.00 2.63
N LEU A 151 -14.78 11.88 3.33
CA LEU A 151 -15.76 10.80 3.37
C LEU A 151 -17.02 11.25 4.13
N PRO A 152 -18.25 10.86 3.69
CA PRO A 152 -18.54 9.96 2.57
C PRO A 152 -18.64 10.66 1.20
N TRP A 153 -18.55 11.99 1.13
CA TRP A 153 -18.75 12.79 -0.09
C TRP A 153 -17.87 12.33 -1.25
N SER A 154 -16.56 12.16 -1.01
CA SER A 154 -15.62 11.76 -2.06
C SER A 154 -15.91 10.38 -2.66
N GLU A 155 -16.52 9.48 -1.88
CA GLU A 155 -16.92 8.15 -2.33
C GLU A 155 -18.23 8.21 -3.13
N ASN A 156 -19.24 8.93 -2.61
CA ASN A 156 -20.53 9.12 -3.28
C ASN A 156 -20.38 9.83 -4.63
N LEU A 157 -19.46 10.78 -4.72
CA LEU A 157 -19.09 11.48 -5.94
C LEU A 157 -18.16 10.67 -6.86
N LYS A 158 -17.84 9.42 -6.49
CA LYS A 158 -17.01 8.47 -7.26
C LYS A 158 -15.59 8.98 -7.56
N ILE A 159 -15.10 9.99 -6.83
CA ILE A 159 -13.76 10.55 -7.03
C ILE A 159 -12.70 9.51 -6.66
N VAL A 160 -12.92 8.80 -5.55
CA VAL A 160 -12.01 7.75 -5.06
C VAL A 160 -11.84 6.65 -6.10
N GLY A 161 -12.95 6.08 -6.60
CA GLY A 161 -12.92 5.03 -7.62
C GLY A 161 -12.25 5.48 -8.91
N ARG A 162 -12.57 6.68 -9.41
CA ARG A 162 -11.95 7.24 -10.63
C ARG A 162 -10.43 7.43 -10.50
N CYS A 163 -9.96 7.87 -9.33
CA CYS A 163 -8.52 7.99 -9.07
C CYS A 163 -7.85 6.62 -9.03
N ILE A 164 -8.45 5.63 -8.36
CA ILE A 164 -7.94 4.25 -8.31
C ILE A 164 -7.84 3.65 -9.72
N ASP A 165 -8.89 3.78 -10.53
CA ASP A 165 -8.90 3.29 -11.92
C ASP A 165 -7.86 3.99 -12.79
N SER A 166 -7.71 5.31 -12.63
CA SER A 166 -6.67 6.10 -13.30
C SER A 166 -5.26 5.64 -12.92
N ILE A 167 -5.01 5.39 -11.63
CA ILE A 167 -3.71 4.91 -11.15
C ILE A 167 -3.44 3.50 -11.68
N ALA A 168 -4.38 2.56 -11.50
CA ALA A 168 -4.21 1.17 -11.92
C ALA A 168 -4.08 1.01 -13.44
N SER A 169 -4.72 1.87 -14.23
CA SER A 169 -4.53 1.87 -15.69
C SER A 169 -3.14 2.36 -16.10
N LYS A 170 -2.58 3.36 -15.41
CA LYS A 170 -1.24 3.89 -15.69
C LYS A 170 -0.12 2.94 -15.32
N THR A 171 -0.26 2.17 -14.22
CA THR A 171 0.76 1.17 -13.86
C THR A 171 0.91 0.10 -14.95
N SER A 172 -0.13 -0.15 -15.74
CA SER A 172 -0.13 -1.14 -16.82
C SER A 172 0.42 -0.63 -18.16
N VAL A 173 0.87 0.63 -18.23
CA VAL A 173 1.45 1.21 -19.45
C VAL A 173 2.88 0.71 -19.62
N ASP A 174 3.22 0.34 -20.86
CA ASP A 174 4.59 -0.03 -21.22
C ASP A 174 5.56 1.08 -20.78
N PRO A 175 6.63 0.76 -20.02
CA PRO A 175 7.63 1.72 -19.60
C PRO A 175 8.18 2.60 -20.74
N ALA A 176 8.24 2.10 -21.98
CA ALA A 176 8.65 2.89 -23.15
C ALA A 176 7.69 4.06 -23.48
N ASN A 177 6.42 3.95 -23.08
CA ASN A 177 5.38 4.96 -23.31
C ASN A 177 5.14 5.86 -22.09
N VAL A 178 5.93 5.71 -21.02
CA VAL A 178 5.81 6.53 -19.82
C VAL A 178 6.35 7.94 -20.09
N THR A 179 5.43 8.90 -20.18
CA THR A 179 5.73 10.32 -20.45
C THR A 179 5.52 11.22 -19.24
N TRP A 180 5.08 10.67 -18.11
CA TRP A 180 4.81 11.41 -16.88
C TRP A 180 5.98 11.32 -15.89
N SER A 181 6.07 12.31 -15.00
CA SER A 181 7.04 12.34 -13.89
C SER A 181 6.70 11.30 -12.81
N TYR A 182 7.71 10.58 -12.33
CA TYR A 182 7.63 9.58 -11.27
C TYR A 182 8.80 9.72 -10.29
N THR A 183 8.67 9.21 -9.06
CA THR A 183 9.79 9.14 -8.10
C THR A 183 10.50 7.80 -8.24
N TYR A 184 11.84 7.82 -8.34
CA TYR A 184 12.66 6.62 -8.34
C TYR A 184 14.01 6.89 -7.65
N ASN A 185 14.14 6.44 -6.41
CA ASN A 185 15.30 6.65 -5.54
C ASN A 185 15.94 5.32 -5.11
N ARG A 186 16.00 4.32 -6.00
CA ARG A 186 16.57 3.01 -5.64
C ARG A 186 18.10 3.04 -5.44
N LYS A 187 18.50 3.55 -4.29
CA LYS A 187 19.74 3.24 -3.56
C LYS A 187 19.52 2.20 -2.47
N LEU A 188 18.27 1.76 -2.25
CA LEU A 188 17.86 0.89 -1.14
C LEU A 188 17.91 -0.61 -1.45
N SER A 189 18.27 -1.02 -2.68
CA SER A 189 18.27 -2.43 -3.11
C SER A 189 19.64 -3.00 -3.48
N ALA A 190 20.71 -2.19 -3.45
CA ALA A 190 22.07 -2.71 -3.62
C ALA A 190 22.66 -3.07 -2.26
N PRO A 191 23.26 -4.26 -2.07
CA PRO A 191 24.19 -4.46 -0.97
C PRO A 191 25.24 -3.36 -1.05
N GLU A 192 25.56 -2.71 0.07
CA GLU A 192 26.65 -1.74 0.14
C GLU A 192 27.96 -2.40 -0.31
N ILE A 193 28.27 -2.34 -1.61
CA ILE A 193 29.63 -2.52 -2.07
C ILE A 193 30.34 -1.24 -1.66
N ILE A 194 31.03 -1.31 -0.53
CA ILE A 194 32.02 -0.32 -0.11
C ILE A 194 33.12 -0.33 -1.17
N VAL A 195 32.91 0.38 -2.28
CA VAL A 195 33.98 0.73 -3.19
C VAL A 195 34.75 1.86 -2.52
N LYS A 196 35.90 1.50 -1.95
CA LYS A 196 36.93 2.45 -1.54
C LYS A 196 37.23 3.38 -2.72
N GLY A 197 36.94 4.67 -2.54
CA GLY A 197 37.56 5.79 -3.26
C GLY A 197 37.15 5.94 -4.73
N GLY A 198 36.37 6.98 -5.03
CA GLY A 198 36.13 7.44 -6.40
C GLY A 198 34.73 8.00 -6.58
N MET A 199 34.63 9.14 -7.25
CA MET A 199 33.40 9.92 -7.45
C MET A 199 32.20 9.08 -7.92
N LYS A 200 31.03 9.28 -7.28
CA LYS A 200 29.75 8.66 -7.67
C LYS A 200 29.29 9.26 -9.00
N TYR A 201 29.55 8.57 -10.10
CA TYR A 201 28.81 8.80 -11.35
C TYR A 201 27.36 8.33 -11.13
N GLN A 202 26.40 9.24 -11.30
CA GLN A 202 25.00 8.85 -11.49
C GLN A 202 24.94 8.06 -12.80
N GLU A 203 24.70 6.75 -12.73
CA GLU A 203 24.31 5.98 -13.91
C GLU A 203 23.08 6.64 -14.51
N LYS A 204 23.22 7.14 -15.73
CA LYS A 204 22.10 7.64 -16.53
C LYS A 204 21.15 6.46 -16.73
N ILE A 205 19.95 6.55 -16.15
CA ILE A 205 18.86 5.63 -16.44
C ILE A 205 18.46 5.85 -17.91
N GLU A 206 18.92 4.98 -18.81
CA GLU A 206 18.64 5.09 -20.26
C GLU A 206 17.20 4.71 -20.62
N SER A 207 16.50 3.97 -19.75
CA SER A 207 15.11 3.55 -19.95
C SER A 207 14.30 3.52 -18.64
N VAL A 208 13.00 3.80 -18.72
CA VAL A 208 12.11 3.79 -17.56
C VAL A 208 12.05 2.38 -16.94
N PRO A 209 12.34 2.21 -15.64
CA PRO A 209 12.28 0.90 -14.98
C PRO A 209 10.86 0.33 -14.98
N LYS A 210 10.70 -1.00 -15.02
CA LYS A 210 9.37 -1.64 -15.00
C LYS A 210 8.55 -1.34 -13.73
N ASP A 211 9.22 -1.01 -12.65
CA ASP A 211 8.65 -0.70 -11.34
C ASP A 211 8.70 0.78 -10.98
N TRP A 212 8.79 1.66 -11.99
CA TRP A 212 8.82 3.12 -11.87
C TRP A 212 7.74 3.71 -10.95
N TRP A 213 6.60 3.03 -10.80
CA TRP A 213 5.43 3.49 -10.05
C TRP A 213 5.45 3.11 -8.56
N VAL A 214 6.32 2.18 -8.16
CA VAL A 214 6.25 1.53 -6.85
C VAL A 214 6.42 2.52 -5.69
N GLU A 215 7.45 3.37 -5.73
CA GLU A 215 7.75 4.30 -4.63
C GLU A 215 6.59 5.28 -4.39
N ASP A 216 5.99 5.78 -5.46
CA ASP A 216 4.89 6.74 -5.40
C ASP A 216 3.62 6.14 -4.79
N ILE A 217 3.30 4.89 -5.13
CA ILE A 217 2.14 4.20 -4.54
C ILE A 217 2.41 3.82 -3.09
N CYS A 218 3.68 3.61 -2.71
CA CYS A 218 4.03 3.34 -1.31
C CYS A 218 3.82 4.52 -0.37
N GLU A 219 3.58 5.74 -0.88
CA GLU A 219 3.17 6.90 -0.06
C GLU A 219 1.72 6.82 0.42
N LEU A 220 0.92 5.89 -0.12
CA LEU A 220 -0.47 5.73 0.27
C LEU A 220 -0.60 5.04 1.64
N GLU A 221 -1.50 5.55 2.46
CA GLU A 221 -1.92 4.85 3.67
C GLU A 221 -2.58 3.51 3.35
N ILE A 222 -2.54 2.58 4.30
CA ILE A 222 -2.89 1.16 4.11
C ILE A 222 -4.24 0.91 3.42
N PHE A 223 -5.28 1.66 3.78
CA PHE A 223 -6.61 1.49 3.17
C PHE A 223 -6.64 1.89 1.70
N LEU A 224 -6.00 3.00 1.33
CA LEU A 224 -5.90 3.45 -0.05
C LEU A 224 -4.94 2.56 -0.85
N TYR A 225 -3.81 2.18 -0.26
CA TYR A 225 -2.86 1.24 -0.84
C TYR A 225 -3.54 -0.10 -1.19
N LYS A 226 -4.31 -0.67 -0.26
CA LYS A 226 -5.07 -1.91 -0.49
C LYS A 226 -6.03 -1.80 -1.67
N ARG A 227 -6.77 -0.70 -1.76
CA ARG A 227 -7.73 -0.48 -2.86
C ARG A 227 -7.02 -0.31 -4.20
N VAL A 228 -5.93 0.45 -4.24
CA VAL A 228 -5.11 0.63 -5.45
C VAL A 228 -4.50 -0.69 -5.89
N MET A 229 -3.84 -1.42 -5.00
CA MET A 229 -3.20 -2.70 -5.34
C MET A 229 -4.21 -3.77 -5.74
N THR A 230 -5.39 -3.80 -5.12
CA THR A 230 -6.49 -4.67 -5.57
C THR A 230 -6.90 -4.34 -7.01
N ALA A 231 -7.04 -3.06 -7.35
CA ALA A 231 -7.37 -2.64 -8.72
C ALA A 231 -6.23 -2.95 -9.72
N VAL A 232 -4.96 -2.77 -9.33
CA VAL A 232 -3.80 -3.15 -10.15
C VAL A 232 -3.82 -4.66 -10.43
N LYS A 233 -4.08 -5.49 -9.42
CA LYS A 233 -4.22 -6.94 -9.55
C LYS A 233 -5.38 -7.32 -10.46
N SER A 234 -6.55 -6.71 -10.27
CA SER A 234 -7.76 -7.07 -11.01
C SER A 234 -7.70 -6.72 -12.49
N LYS A 235 -6.85 -5.78 -12.90
CA LYS A 235 -6.59 -5.50 -14.33
C LYS A 235 -5.81 -6.63 -15.03
N GLY A 236 -5.08 -7.47 -14.29
CA GLY A 236 -4.42 -8.67 -14.80
C GLY A 236 -3.25 -8.44 -15.78
N ARG A 237 -2.82 -7.19 -15.98
CA ARG A 237 -1.74 -6.83 -16.91
C ARG A 237 -0.36 -6.70 -16.26
N MET A 238 -0.33 -6.66 -14.93
CA MET A 238 0.90 -6.44 -14.16
C MET A 238 1.55 -7.77 -13.81
N ASP A 239 2.86 -7.86 -14.05
CA ASP A 239 3.67 -9.00 -13.66
C ASP A 239 3.64 -9.18 -12.12
N GLY A 240 3.41 -10.41 -11.68
CA GLY A 240 3.34 -10.73 -10.26
C GLY A 240 4.66 -10.40 -9.55
N ALA A 241 5.81 -10.50 -10.23
CA ALA A 241 7.10 -10.17 -9.63
C ALA A 241 7.19 -8.69 -9.25
N ILE A 242 6.66 -7.81 -10.09
CA ILE A 242 6.59 -6.36 -9.81
C ILE A 242 5.62 -6.09 -8.65
N ILE A 243 4.49 -6.81 -8.59
CA ILE A 243 3.56 -6.71 -7.46
C ILE A 243 4.25 -7.15 -6.16
N GLY A 244 4.99 -8.27 -6.18
CA GLY A 244 5.75 -8.75 -5.03
C GLY A 244 6.78 -7.74 -4.56
N GLU A 245 7.52 -7.11 -5.48
CA GLU A 245 8.49 -6.07 -5.16
C GLU A 245 7.82 -4.79 -4.64
N ALA A 246 6.63 -4.43 -5.15
CA ALA A 246 5.84 -3.31 -4.62
C ALA A 246 5.40 -3.56 -3.18
N LEU A 247 4.96 -4.78 -2.87
CA LEU A 247 4.56 -5.19 -1.53
C LEU A 247 5.75 -5.24 -0.57
N LYS A 248 6.90 -5.73 -1.03
CA LYS A 248 8.15 -5.72 -0.27
C LYS A 248 8.61 -4.30 0.04
N THR A 249 8.57 -3.40 -0.95
CA THR A 249 8.91 -1.99 -0.77
C THR A 249 7.97 -1.32 0.23
N TYR A 250 6.67 -1.63 0.15
CA TYR A 250 5.68 -1.14 1.11
C TYR A 250 5.93 -1.65 2.53
N ALA A 251 6.23 -2.95 2.67
CA ALA A 251 6.55 -3.59 3.93
C ALA A 251 7.76 -2.91 4.61
N VAL A 252 8.87 -2.75 3.87
CA VAL A 252 10.10 -2.10 4.37
C VAL A 252 9.83 -0.65 4.78
N ARG A 253 8.94 0.05 4.08
CA ARG A 253 8.63 1.45 4.37
C ARG A 253 7.79 1.64 5.63
N TRP A 254 6.80 0.78 5.85
CA TRP A 254 5.74 1.00 6.84
C TRP A 254 5.82 0.10 8.07
N LEU A 255 6.55 -1.01 8.00
CA LEU A 255 6.81 -1.86 9.16
C LEU A 255 8.04 -1.37 9.92
N PRO A 256 8.00 -1.34 11.26
CA PRO A 256 9.18 -1.05 12.07
C PRO A 256 10.33 -2.06 11.84
N ASP A 257 11.56 -1.56 11.85
CA ASP A 257 12.78 -2.37 11.69
C ASP A 257 13.16 -3.15 12.96
N SER A 258 12.65 -2.77 14.14
CA SER A 258 12.97 -3.40 15.42
C SER A 258 11.84 -4.27 15.97
N VAL A 259 12.22 -5.37 16.62
CA VAL A 259 11.29 -6.32 17.26
C VAL A 259 10.45 -5.62 18.34
N ASP A 260 11.08 -4.77 19.16
CA ASP A 260 10.39 -4.03 20.22
C ASP A 260 9.31 -3.10 19.67
N ALA A 261 9.58 -2.42 18.55
CA ALA A 261 8.60 -1.56 17.90
C ALA A 261 7.49 -2.33 17.19
N LEU A 262 7.79 -3.55 16.69
CA LEU A 262 6.79 -4.43 16.10
C LEU A 262 5.77 -4.92 17.13
N ILE A 263 6.23 -5.27 18.34
CA ILE A 263 5.43 -5.89 19.41
C ILE A 263 4.80 -4.84 20.35
N SER A 264 5.25 -3.58 20.31
CA SER A 264 4.68 -2.51 21.13
C SER A 264 3.15 -2.45 21.04
N ASP A 265 2.48 -2.52 22.19
CA ASP A 265 1.00 -2.53 22.31
C ASP A 265 0.35 -1.33 21.61
N VAL A 266 1.05 -0.20 21.55
CA VAL A 266 0.56 1.05 20.92
C VAL A 266 0.38 0.90 19.41
N HIS A 267 1.16 0.03 18.76
CA HIS A 267 1.17 -0.12 17.30
C HIS A 267 0.89 -1.55 16.80
N SER A 268 0.73 -2.51 17.72
CA SER A 268 0.46 -3.92 17.41
C SER A 268 -0.72 -4.10 16.44
N TRP A 269 -1.86 -3.44 16.68
CA TRP A 269 -3.03 -3.55 15.81
C TRP A 269 -2.77 -3.03 14.38
N ARG A 270 -2.02 -1.93 14.26
CA ARG A 270 -1.67 -1.30 12.98
C ARG A 270 -0.71 -2.20 12.21
N ASN A 271 0.30 -2.74 12.89
CA ASN A 271 1.28 -3.64 12.29
C ASN A 271 0.61 -4.95 11.84
N LYS A 272 -0.30 -5.51 12.65
CA LYS A 272 -1.14 -6.65 12.29
C LYS A 272 -1.95 -6.38 11.02
N LEU A 273 -2.68 -5.28 10.97
CA LEU A 273 -3.46 -4.88 9.79
C LEU A 273 -2.59 -4.68 8.53
N LEU A 274 -1.39 -4.09 8.69
CA LEU A 274 -0.43 -3.91 7.60
C LEU A 274 0.00 -5.27 7.03
N VAL A 275 0.42 -6.20 7.89
CA VAL A 275 0.88 -7.53 7.47
C VAL A 275 -0.25 -8.32 6.81
N GLU A 276 -1.43 -8.38 7.43
CA GLU A 276 -2.61 -9.05 6.85
C GLU A 276 -2.94 -8.50 5.47
N THR A 277 -2.92 -7.18 5.32
CA THR A 277 -3.19 -6.54 4.04
C THR A 277 -2.12 -6.91 3.00
N ILE A 278 -0.83 -6.92 3.37
CA ILE A 278 0.24 -7.34 2.47
C ILE A 278 0.04 -8.80 2.03
N VAL A 279 -0.29 -9.70 2.96
CA VAL A 279 -0.56 -11.13 2.67
C VAL A 279 -1.73 -11.26 1.70
N CYS A 280 -2.86 -10.59 1.96
CA CYS A 280 -4.02 -10.59 1.04
C CYS A 280 -3.69 -10.06 -0.36
N LEU A 281 -2.69 -9.18 -0.47
CA LEU A 281 -2.29 -8.58 -1.74
C LEU A 281 -1.24 -9.40 -2.49
N LEU A 282 -0.63 -10.43 -1.89
CA LEU A 282 0.32 -11.29 -2.59
C LEU A 282 -0.25 -11.83 -3.91
N PRO A 283 0.58 -11.98 -4.97
CA PRO A 283 0.14 -12.51 -6.26
C PRO A 283 -0.54 -13.88 -6.13
N SER A 284 -1.51 -14.20 -6.99
CA SER A 284 -2.28 -15.46 -6.90
C SER A 284 -1.52 -16.68 -7.43
N ASP A 285 -0.30 -16.50 -7.92
CA ASP A 285 0.56 -17.51 -8.53
C ASP A 285 1.23 -18.47 -7.52
N LYS A 286 0.62 -18.65 -6.35
CA LYS A 286 1.12 -19.47 -5.25
C LYS A 286 2.57 -19.14 -4.82
N GLY A 287 3.01 -17.89 -4.98
CA GLY A 287 4.28 -17.41 -4.46
C GLY A 287 5.44 -17.41 -5.46
N VAL A 288 5.24 -17.88 -6.70
CA VAL A 288 6.26 -17.91 -7.77
C VAL A 288 6.93 -16.55 -7.94
N SER A 289 6.14 -15.48 -7.95
CA SER A 289 6.59 -14.10 -8.15
C SER A 289 7.32 -13.47 -6.97
N CYS A 290 7.23 -14.04 -5.77
CA CYS A 290 7.87 -13.49 -4.58
C CYS A 290 9.14 -14.27 -4.25
N SER A 291 10.20 -13.58 -3.83
CA SER A 291 11.40 -14.26 -3.33
C SER A 291 11.09 -15.01 -2.03
N CYS A 292 11.62 -16.23 -1.86
CA CYS A 292 11.43 -17.00 -0.62
C CYS A 292 11.89 -16.25 0.64
N SER A 293 13.01 -15.52 0.58
CA SER A 293 13.50 -14.69 1.69
C SER A 293 12.49 -13.60 2.11
N PHE A 294 11.81 -12.94 1.15
CA PHE A 294 10.76 -11.98 1.48
C PHE A 294 9.57 -12.64 2.19
N LEU A 295 9.10 -13.79 1.68
CA LEU A 295 7.98 -14.51 2.28
C LEU A 295 8.32 -15.01 3.69
N LEU A 296 9.52 -15.54 3.90
CA LEU A 296 10.00 -15.98 5.22
C LEU A 296 10.14 -14.81 6.20
N LYS A 297 10.67 -13.66 5.77
CA LYS A 297 10.72 -12.45 6.59
C LYS A 297 9.31 -11.97 6.95
N LEU A 298 8.40 -11.97 5.98
CA LEU A 298 7.00 -11.60 6.21
C LEU A 298 6.32 -12.58 7.19
N LEU A 299 6.58 -13.88 7.10
CA LEU A 299 6.10 -14.88 8.05
C LEU A 299 6.63 -14.63 9.47
N LYS A 300 7.92 -14.30 9.62
CA LYS A 300 8.49 -13.93 10.93
C LYS A 300 7.75 -12.74 11.52
N VAL A 301 7.52 -11.69 10.74
CA VAL A 301 6.77 -10.52 11.20
C VAL A 301 5.31 -10.87 11.49
N ALA A 302 4.65 -11.68 10.67
CA ALA A 302 3.28 -12.13 10.86
C ALA A 302 3.11 -12.90 12.18
N ILE A 303 4.06 -13.78 12.48
CA ILE A 303 4.15 -14.44 13.78
C ILE A 303 4.33 -13.36 14.84
N LEU A 304 5.33 -12.48 14.73
CA LEU A 304 5.63 -11.44 15.73
C LEU A 304 4.46 -10.48 16.06
N VAL A 305 3.59 -10.17 15.11
CA VAL A 305 2.44 -9.26 15.35
C VAL A 305 1.14 -10.01 15.66
N GLY A 306 1.16 -11.34 15.68
CA GLY A 306 -0.03 -12.16 16.01
C GLY A 306 -1.13 -12.11 14.95
N VAL A 307 -0.75 -12.21 13.67
CA VAL A 307 -1.68 -12.36 12.54
C VAL A 307 -2.49 -13.66 12.67
N ASP A 308 -3.70 -13.65 12.13
CA ASP A 308 -4.61 -14.80 12.12
C ASP A 308 -4.01 -16.02 11.40
N ASP A 309 -4.44 -17.22 11.83
CA ASP A 309 -3.90 -18.49 11.34
C ASP A 309 -4.05 -18.67 9.82
N SER A 310 -5.13 -18.14 9.22
CA SER A 310 -5.39 -18.24 7.79
C SER A 310 -4.31 -17.55 6.93
N ALA A 311 -3.89 -16.35 7.32
CA ALA A 311 -2.83 -15.62 6.62
C ALA A 311 -1.46 -16.25 6.88
N ARG A 312 -1.24 -16.82 8.06
CA ARG A 312 -0.02 -17.60 8.36
C ARG A 312 0.07 -18.86 7.50
N GLU A 313 -1.05 -19.57 7.34
CA GLU A 313 -1.15 -20.77 6.50
C GLU A 313 -0.96 -20.45 5.02
N ASP A 314 -1.52 -19.35 4.50
CA ASP A 314 -1.27 -18.90 3.12
C ASP A 314 0.22 -18.62 2.88
N LEU A 315 0.89 -17.93 3.81
CA LEU A 315 2.34 -17.73 3.74
C LEU A 315 3.11 -19.04 3.77
N MET A 316 2.77 -19.95 4.70
CA MET A 316 3.41 -21.26 4.81
C MET A 316 3.29 -22.05 3.50
N ASN A 317 2.10 -22.07 2.90
CA ASN A 317 1.85 -22.74 1.63
C ASN A 317 2.72 -22.15 0.51
N ARG A 318 2.85 -20.83 0.42
CA ARG A 318 3.70 -20.16 -0.58
C ARG A 318 5.19 -20.42 -0.37
N ILE A 319 5.65 -20.37 0.88
CA ILE A 319 7.06 -20.65 1.23
C ILE A 319 7.41 -22.10 0.89
N SER A 320 6.51 -23.03 1.18
CA SER A 320 6.74 -24.46 0.94
C SER A 320 6.94 -24.81 -0.53
N LEU A 321 6.48 -23.98 -1.46
CA LEU A 321 6.68 -24.15 -2.91
C LEU A 321 8.04 -23.62 -3.41
N LYS A 322 8.77 -22.88 -2.58
CA LYS A 322 10.02 -22.18 -2.94
C LYS A 322 11.13 -22.37 -1.90
N LEU A 323 11.02 -23.42 -1.10
CA LEU A 323 11.94 -23.66 0.02
C LEU A 323 13.37 -23.90 -0.45
N ASP A 324 13.55 -24.31 -1.70
CA ASP A 324 14.83 -24.48 -2.38
C ASP A 324 15.61 -23.16 -2.57
N GLU A 325 14.92 -22.02 -2.62
CA GLU A 325 15.53 -20.69 -2.69
C GLU A 325 15.93 -20.12 -1.31
N ALA A 326 15.59 -20.82 -0.21
CA ALA A 326 15.80 -20.29 1.14
C ALA A 326 17.27 -20.37 1.57
N SER A 327 17.70 -19.42 2.41
CA SER A 327 18.94 -19.54 3.17
C SER A 327 18.67 -20.02 4.60
N VAL A 328 19.69 -20.59 5.26
CA VAL A 328 19.60 -20.99 6.67
C VAL A 328 19.17 -19.81 7.55
N LYS A 329 19.65 -18.59 7.26
CA LYS A 329 19.28 -17.37 8.00
C LYS A 329 17.79 -17.03 7.88
N ASP A 330 17.19 -17.32 6.72
CA ASP A 330 15.77 -17.09 6.50
C ASP A 330 14.91 -18.04 7.34
N LEU A 331 15.38 -19.26 7.64
CA LEU A 331 14.68 -20.25 8.48
C LEU A 331 14.79 -20.02 9.99
N LEU A 332 15.63 -19.07 10.44
CA LEU A 332 15.76 -18.70 11.86
C LEU A 332 14.52 -17.90 12.33
N ILE A 333 13.39 -18.59 12.49
CA ILE A 333 12.12 -18.04 12.97
C ILE A 333 12.16 -18.01 14.50
N PRO A 334 12.03 -16.85 15.16
CA PRO A 334 12.08 -16.79 16.62
C PRO A 334 10.94 -17.59 17.26
N ALA A 335 11.27 -18.39 18.27
CA ALA A 335 10.29 -19.06 19.11
C ALA A 335 9.46 -18.05 19.92
N ARG A 336 8.24 -18.44 20.28
CA ARG A 336 7.36 -17.63 21.13
C ARG A 336 7.06 -18.34 22.43
N SER A 337 6.98 -17.56 23.51
CA SER A 337 6.44 -18.04 24.78
C SER A 337 5.11 -18.78 24.54
N PRO A 338 4.96 -20.03 25.03
CA PRO A 338 5.74 -20.68 26.10
C PRO A 338 6.92 -21.55 25.64
N GLN A 339 7.30 -21.55 24.37
CA GLN A 339 8.43 -22.34 23.86
C GLN A 339 9.74 -21.88 24.52
N THR A 340 10.56 -22.84 24.94
CA THR A 340 11.86 -22.58 25.60
C THR A 340 13.04 -22.58 24.63
N THR A 341 12.83 -23.06 23.40
CA THR A 341 13.83 -23.01 22.34
C THR A 341 14.06 -21.57 21.87
N ILE A 342 15.21 -21.31 21.25
CA ILE A 342 15.54 -20.02 20.64
C ILE A 342 14.72 -19.81 19.35
N TYR A 343 14.53 -20.89 18.60
CA TYR A 343 13.82 -20.88 17.30
C TYR A 343 12.60 -21.79 17.31
N ASP A 344 11.59 -21.43 16.50
CA ASP A 344 10.39 -22.22 16.29
C ASP A 344 10.68 -23.36 15.30
N VAL A 345 11.20 -24.46 15.83
CA VAL A 345 11.51 -25.68 15.07
C VAL A 345 10.23 -26.34 14.54
N GLY A 346 9.12 -26.21 15.26
CA GLY A 346 7.82 -26.74 14.84
C GLY A 346 7.33 -26.08 13.56
N MET A 347 7.42 -24.75 13.46
CA MET A 347 7.05 -24.01 12.26
C MET A 347 7.88 -24.44 11.04
N VAL A 348 9.20 -24.56 11.20
CA VAL A 348 10.07 -25.01 10.10
C VAL A 348 9.74 -26.45 9.71
N HIS A 349 9.46 -27.32 10.67
CA HIS A 349 9.01 -28.70 10.41
C HIS A 349 7.72 -28.74 9.60
N SER A 350 6.72 -27.91 9.96
CA SER A 350 5.47 -27.78 9.21
C SER A 350 5.71 -27.29 7.76
N ILE A 351 6.57 -26.29 7.55
CA ILE A 351 6.94 -25.80 6.22
C ILE A 351 7.57 -26.91 5.37
N VAL A 352 8.51 -27.67 5.95
CA VAL A 352 9.18 -28.78 5.25
C VAL A 352 8.19 -29.88 4.91
N ASN A 353 7.32 -30.28 5.84
CA ASN A 353 6.32 -31.32 5.57
C ASN A 353 5.36 -30.88 4.45
N GLN A 354 4.93 -29.62 4.44
CA GLN A 354 4.10 -29.07 3.38
C GLN A 354 4.85 -29.07 2.03
N CYS A 355 6.15 -28.76 2.03
CA CYS A 355 7.00 -28.84 0.85
C CYS A 355 7.03 -30.27 0.28
N MET A 356 7.20 -31.28 1.15
CA MET A 356 7.19 -32.69 0.75
C MET A 356 5.84 -33.15 0.19
N ILE A 357 4.73 -32.64 0.73
CA ILE A 357 3.38 -32.93 0.22
C ILE A 357 3.23 -32.34 -1.19
N ASN A 358 3.67 -31.10 -1.39
CA ASN A 358 3.59 -30.43 -2.69
C ASN A 358 4.43 -31.13 -3.77
N GLU A 359 5.63 -31.60 -3.41
CA GLU A 359 6.48 -32.35 -4.35
C GLU A 359 5.85 -33.69 -4.78
N LYS A 360 5.16 -34.39 -3.85
CA LYS A 360 4.44 -35.63 -4.17
C LYS A 360 3.28 -35.37 -5.12
N CYS A 361 2.44 -34.38 -4.82
CA CYS A 361 1.31 -34.02 -5.68
C CYS A 361 1.73 -33.55 -7.08
N SER A 362 2.88 -32.88 -7.22
CA SER A 362 3.40 -32.49 -8.53
C SER A 362 3.77 -33.70 -9.38
N LYS A 363 4.38 -34.74 -8.77
CA LYS A 363 4.79 -35.96 -9.46
C LYS A 363 3.60 -36.82 -9.92
N ASP A 364 2.52 -36.86 -9.14
CA ASP A 364 1.30 -37.60 -9.51
C ASP A 364 0.58 -37.01 -10.73
N LEU A 365 0.73 -35.71 -10.99
CA LEU A 365 0.15 -35.03 -12.16
C LEU A 365 0.95 -35.26 -13.46
N ASP A 366 2.27 -35.47 -13.35
CA ASP A 366 3.13 -35.71 -14.53
C ASP A 366 3.13 -37.15 -15.03
N LEU A 367 2.73 -38.12 -14.20
CA LEU A 367 2.58 -39.53 -14.59
C LEU A 367 1.46 -39.78 -15.63
N GLY A 368 0.68 -38.75 -15.98
CA GLY A 368 -0.35 -38.79 -17.03
C GLY A 368 0.12 -38.40 -18.44
N LYS A 369 1.37 -37.97 -18.63
CA LYS A 369 1.92 -37.58 -19.94
C LYS A 369 3.10 -38.47 -20.35
N ASN A 370 2.80 -39.71 -20.72
CA ASN A 370 3.72 -40.51 -21.51
C ASN A 370 3.61 -40.06 -22.98
N ASP A 371 4.60 -39.32 -23.49
CA ASP A 371 5.47 -39.83 -24.56
C ASP A 371 6.62 -38.85 -24.89
N VAL A 372 7.80 -39.43 -25.17
CA VAL A 372 8.99 -38.83 -25.80
C VAL A 372 9.83 -37.80 -25.00
N GLY A 373 10.99 -38.26 -24.51
CA GLY A 373 12.25 -37.49 -24.65
C GLY A 373 12.72 -36.63 -23.49
N CYS A 374 13.12 -37.26 -22.38
CA CYS A 374 14.28 -36.93 -21.53
C CYS A 374 14.75 -35.45 -21.53
N THR A 375 14.16 -34.61 -20.67
CA THR A 375 14.82 -33.44 -20.05
C THR A 375 14.15 -32.97 -18.74
N ASP A 376 12.88 -33.30 -18.49
CA ASP A 376 12.13 -32.74 -17.34
C ASP A 376 12.34 -33.50 -16.00
N PHE A 377 12.67 -34.79 -16.03
CA PHE A 377 12.92 -35.61 -14.83
C PHE A 377 14.12 -35.14 -13.98
N VAL A 378 15.01 -34.32 -14.52
CA VAL A 378 16.24 -33.88 -13.84
C VAL A 378 16.03 -32.58 -13.04
N LEU A 379 15.06 -31.74 -13.41
CA LEU A 379 14.86 -30.44 -12.78
C LEU A 379 14.22 -30.55 -11.38
N GLY A 380 13.29 -31.47 -11.17
CA GLY A 380 12.61 -31.67 -9.88
C GLY A 380 13.49 -32.24 -8.76
N HIS A 381 14.64 -32.84 -9.08
CA HIS A 381 15.60 -33.29 -8.06
C HIS A 381 16.50 -32.16 -7.57
N GLY A 382 16.76 -31.13 -8.40
CA GLY A 382 17.64 -30.02 -8.04
C GLY A 382 17.10 -29.13 -6.91
N SER A 383 15.79 -28.89 -6.91
CA SER A 383 15.10 -28.13 -5.85
C SER A 383 15.20 -28.86 -4.51
N LEU A 384 14.87 -30.16 -4.48
CA LEU A 384 14.88 -30.92 -3.24
C LEU A 384 16.29 -31.13 -2.68
N LEU A 385 17.30 -31.29 -3.53
CA LEU A 385 18.70 -31.30 -3.08
C LEU A 385 19.08 -30.00 -2.37
N SER A 386 18.56 -28.88 -2.86
CA SER A 386 18.78 -27.57 -2.24
C SER A 386 18.04 -27.47 -0.90
N VAL A 387 16.79 -27.94 -0.84
CA VAL A 387 16.02 -28.06 0.41
C VAL A 387 16.78 -28.91 1.44
N GLY A 388 17.26 -30.10 1.06
CA GLY A 388 18.02 -30.99 1.95
C GLY A 388 19.28 -30.32 2.51
N LYS A 389 20.04 -29.60 1.67
CA LYS A 389 21.22 -28.83 2.11
C LYS A 389 20.86 -27.72 3.10
N VAL A 390 19.79 -26.98 2.84
CA VAL A 390 19.32 -25.88 3.70
C VAL A 390 18.85 -26.42 5.04
N ILE A 391 18.11 -27.53 5.06
CA ILE A 391 17.64 -28.17 6.29
C ILE A 391 18.80 -28.78 7.09
N ASP A 392 19.78 -29.41 6.46
CA ASP A 392 20.98 -29.88 7.16
C ASP A 392 21.78 -28.71 7.78
N GLY A 393 21.86 -27.59 7.07
CA GLY A 393 22.45 -26.35 7.59
C GLY A 393 21.66 -25.79 8.77
N TYR A 394 20.33 -25.79 8.70
CA TYR A 394 19.46 -25.35 9.78
C TYR A 394 19.56 -26.27 11.01
N LEU A 395 19.53 -27.60 10.84
CA LEU A 395 19.74 -28.59 11.89
C LEU A 395 21.06 -28.35 12.63
N LYS A 396 22.12 -28.02 11.91
CA LYS A 396 23.42 -27.69 12.50
C LYS A 396 23.38 -26.39 13.34
N GLU A 397 22.60 -25.40 12.93
CA GLU A 397 22.46 -24.14 13.69
C GLU A 397 21.60 -24.34 14.96
N ILE A 398 20.45 -25.02 14.85
CA ILE A 398 19.59 -25.28 16.02
C ILE A 398 20.19 -26.29 16.99
N ALA A 399 21.11 -27.15 16.54
CA ALA A 399 21.82 -28.11 17.39
C ALA A 399 22.62 -27.47 18.54
N ARG A 400 22.87 -26.15 18.49
CA ARG A 400 23.52 -25.39 19.56
C ARG A 400 22.57 -25.01 20.71
N ASP A 401 21.27 -25.17 20.52
CA ASP A 401 20.25 -24.84 21.50
C ASP A 401 20.12 -25.98 22.53
N PRO A 402 20.42 -25.75 23.82
CA PRO A 402 20.31 -26.78 24.86
C PRO A 402 18.86 -27.22 25.12
N ASN A 403 17.87 -26.40 24.75
CA ASN A 403 16.45 -26.71 24.94
C ASN A 403 15.87 -27.52 23.77
N LEU A 404 16.66 -27.80 22.72
CA LEU A 404 16.20 -28.58 21.57
C LEU A 404 16.03 -30.06 21.93
N SER A 405 14.79 -30.55 21.84
CA SER A 405 14.48 -31.96 22.10
C SER A 405 15.03 -32.89 21.01
N LEU A 406 15.42 -34.11 21.42
CA LEU A 406 15.90 -35.15 20.49
C LEU A 406 14.83 -35.55 19.49
N ALA A 407 13.57 -35.61 19.94
CA ALA A 407 12.43 -35.94 19.08
C ALA A 407 12.31 -34.91 17.94
N SER A 408 12.29 -33.61 18.26
CA SER A 408 12.19 -32.54 17.26
C SER A 408 13.37 -32.55 16.26
N PHE A 409 14.59 -32.82 16.75
CA PHE A 409 15.77 -32.94 15.88
C PHE A 409 15.62 -34.11 14.90
N ILE A 410 15.22 -35.29 15.39
CA ILE A 410 15.04 -36.50 14.58
C ILE A 410 13.90 -36.32 13.58
N ASP A 411 12.76 -35.76 14.01
CA ASP A 411 11.58 -35.60 13.17
C ASP A 411 11.89 -34.69 11.99
N LEU A 412 12.60 -33.58 12.20
CA LEU A 412 13.03 -32.68 11.13
C LEU A 412 14.09 -33.31 10.23
N ALA A 413 15.04 -34.06 10.78
CA ALA A 413 16.02 -34.77 9.99
C ALA A 413 15.37 -35.81 9.05
N ARG A 414 14.33 -36.50 9.53
CA ARG A 414 13.59 -37.54 8.78
C ARG A 414 12.60 -37.00 7.76
N SER A 415 12.20 -35.73 7.86
CA SER A 415 11.31 -35.10 6.87
C SER A 415 11.92 -35.02 5.47
N ILE A 416 13.25 -35.06 5.33
CA ILE A 416 13.93 -35.06 4.03
C ILE A 416 14.12 -36.51 3.53
N PRO A 417 13.61 -36.87 2.34
CA PRO A 417 13.77 -38.21 1.78
C PRO A 417 15.17 -38.42 1.18
N GLU A 418 15.55 -39.67 0.92
CA GLU A 418 16.89 -40.06 0.46
C GLU A 418 17.33 -39.33 -0.82
N PHE A 419 16.43 -39.12 -1.77
CA PHE A 419 16.72 -38.41 -3.02
C PHE A 419 16.99 -36.91 -2.83
N GLY A 420 16.54 -36.31 -1.71
CA GLY A 420 16.89 -34.95 -1.31
C GLY A 420 18.19 -34.84 -0.51
N ARG A 421 18.72 -35.98 -0.06
CA ARG A 421 19.94 -36.09 0.74
C ARG A 421 20.80 -37.29 0.30
N PRO A 422 21.38 -37.26 -0.92
CA PRO A 422 22.26 -38.34 -1.41
C PRO A 422 23.62 -38.36 -0.69
N VAL A 423 24.02 -37.25 -0.07
CA VAL A 423 25.24 -37.12 0.74
C VAL A 423 24.83 -36.72 2.15
N HIS A 424 25.30 -37.47 3.14
CA HIS A 424 24.92 -37.28 4.55
C HIS A 424 25.90 -36.44 5.38
N ASP A 425 26.96 -35.90 4.78
CA ASP A 425 27.98 -35.11 5.49
C ASP A 425 27.41 -33.91 6.25
N GLY A 426 26.40 -33.24 5.67
CA GLY A 426 25.69 -32.11 6.31
C GLY A 426 24.99 -32.57 7.58
N LEU A 427 24.16 -33.60 7.46
CA LEU A 427 23.47 -34.24 8.58
C LEU A 427 24.44 -34.77 9.65
N TYR A 428 25.54 -35.45 9.29
CA TYR A 428 26.52 -35.95 10.26
C TYR A 428 27.18 -34.81 11.04
N LYS A 429 27.48 -33.67 10.39
CA LYS A 429 27.97 -32.47 11.07
C LYS A 429 26.92 -31.89 12.03
N ALA A 430 25.64 -31.94 11.68
CA ALA A 430 24.57 -31.50 12.56
C ALA A 430 24.43 -32.44 13.78
N ILE A 431 24.50 -33.75 13.60
CA ILE A 431 24.46 -34.75 14.68
C ILE A 431 25.66 -34.59 15.62
N ASP A 432 26.88 -34.48 15.08
CA ASP A 432 28.09 -34.23 15.87
C ASP A 432 27.96 -32.94 16.71
N MET A 433 27.41 -31.87 16.11
CA MET A 433 27.12 -30.64 16.84
C MET A 433 26.11 -30.87 17.98
N TYR A 434 25.01 -31.57 17.69
CA TYR A 434 23.93 -31.82 18.65
C TYR A 434 24.42 -32.62 19.86
N LEU A 435 25.17 -33.71 19.61
CA LEU A 435 25.76 -34.53 20.67
C LEU A 435 26.77 -33.74 21.51
N LYS A 436 27.56 -32.85 20.90
CA LYS A 436 28.52 -32.00 21.62
C LYS A 436 27.84 -31.03 22.59
N TYR A 437 26.68 -30.48 22.25
CA TYR A 437 25.99 -29.51 23.11
C TYR A 437 25.12 -30.19 24.18
N ILE A 438 24.50 -31.34 23.88
CA ILE A 438 23.76 -32.10 24.89
C ILE A 438 24.69 -32.71 25.94
N CYS A 439 25.78 -33.36 25.53
CA CYS A 439 26.72 -33.98 26.47
C CYS A 439 27.47 -32.97 27.35
N ARG A 440 27.40 -31.66 27.03
CA ARG A 440 27.90 -30.58 27.88
C ARG A 440 26.85 -30.00 28.82
N SER A 441 25.58 -30.30 28.58
CA SER A 441 24.42 -29.80 29.34
C SER A 441 23.91 -30.83 30.36
N ILE A 442 24.39 -32.08 30.27
CA ILE A 442 24.30 -33.15 31.28
C ILE A 442 25.55 -33.07 32.14
#